data_AF-A0A6G3US77-F1
#
_entry.id   AF-A0A6G3US77-F1
#
_cell.length_a   1.000
_cell.length_b   1.000
_cell.length_c   1.000
_cell.angle_alpha   90.00
_cell.angle_beta   90.00
_cell.angle_gamma   90.00
#
_symmetry.space_group_name_H-M   'P 1'
#
loop_
_entity.id
_entity.type
_entity.pdbx_description
1 polymer ?
#
loop_
_entity_poly.entity_id
_entity_poly.type
_entity_poly.pdbx_seq_one_letter_code
_entity_poly.pdbx_strand_id
1 'polypeptide(L)' 'GPGGGRFLLRTGRRLTAPTLVVSQGGALLHRRRLARAVPPGSSFTLTARWLDRADPEGGAVRIRIA' A
#
# COMPACT_ATOMS: atom_id res chain seq x y z
N GLY A 1 17.93 11.47 5.31
CA GLY A 1 16.77 11.07 6.15
C GLY A 1 16.12 9.82 5.59
N PRO A 2 15.03 9.28 6.14
CA PRO A 2 14.31 8.10 5.64
C PRO A 2 13.66 8.26 4.24
N GLY A 3 14.26 9.07 3.37
CA GLY A 3 13.79 9.56 2.07
C GLY A 3 13.83 8.55 0.93
N GLY A 4 13.55 7.26 1.20
CA GLY A 4 13.41 6.25 0.15
C GLY A 4 12.05 6.26 -0.55
N GLY A 5 11.09 7.05 -0.06
CA GLY A 5 9.75 7.21 -0.64
C GLY A 5 8.97 5.90 -0.75
N ARG A 6 9.20 4.93 0.14
CA ARG A 6 8.58 3.60 0.09
C ARG A 6 8.31 3.05 1.49
N PHE A 7 7.16 2.39 1.65
CA PHE A 7 6.79 1.56 2.81
C PHE A 7 7.13 0.11 2.54
N LEU A 8 7.59 -0.61 3.56
CA LEU A 8 7.76 -2.06 3.54
C LEU A 8 6.52 -2.73 4.14
N LEU A 9 5.85 -3.57 3.36
CA LEU A 9 4.68 -4.33 3.77
C LEU A 9 5.02 -5.82 3.86
N ARG A 10 4.49 -6.50 4.87
CA ARG A 10 4.66 -7.95 5.07
C ARG A 10 3.29 -8.60 5.15
N THR A 11 3.17 -9.80 4.57
CA THR A 11 1.93 -10.57 4.61
C THR A 11 2.10 -11.86 5.42
N GLY A 12 1.09 -12.20 6.22
CA GLY A 12 1.00 -13.48 6.92
C GLY A 12 0.44 -14.62 6.04
N ARG A 13 -0.13 -14.29 4.88
CA ARG A 13 -0.72 -15.27 3.94
C ARG A 13 -0.21 -15.08 2.52
N ARG A 14 -0.32 -16.12 1.69
CA ARG A 14 0.03 -16.03 0.27
C ARG A 14 -0.93 -15.07 -0.43
N LEU A 15 -0.38 -14.18 -1.25
CA LEU A 15 -1.15 -13.30 -2.13
C LEU A 15 -0.84 -13.64 -3.58
N THR A 16 -1.86 -13.88 -4.41
CA THR A 16 -1.70 -14.20 -5.83
C THR A 16 -2.09 -13.01 -6.67
N ALA A 17 -1.12 -12.39 -7.34
CA ALA A 17 -1.30 -11.19 -8.15
C ALA A 17 -2.17 -10.08 -7.50
N PRO A 18 -1.90 -9.71 -6.22
CA PRO A 18 -2.80 -8.87 -5.44
C PRO A 18 -2.88 -7.44 -5.98
N THR A 19 -4.05 -6.82 -5.81
CA THR A 19 -4.22 -5.38 -5.99
C THR A 19 -4.15 -4.69 -4.64
N LEU A 20 -3.17 -3.82 -4.46
CA LEU A 20 -3.07 -2.93 -3.31
C LEU A 20 -3.87 -1.67 -3.57
N VAL A 21 -4.66 -1.28 -2.58
CA VAL A 21 -5.46 -0.06 -2.59
C VAL A 21 -5.12 0.74 -1.34
N VAL A 22 -4.78 2.01 -1.53
CA VAL A 22 -4.62 3.00 -0.47
C VAL A 22 -5.78 3.98 -0.59
N SER A 23 -6.54 4.13 0.48
CA SER A 23 -7.73 4.98 0.53
C SER A 23 -7.80 5.76 1.84
N GLN A 24 -8.38 6.95 1.81
CA GLN A 24 -8.65 7.78 2.99
C GLN A 24 -10.06 8.37 2.87
N GLY A 25 -10.88 8.25 3.91
CA GLY A 25 -12.26 8.74 3.86
C GLY A 25 -13.14 8.18 2.71
N GLY A 26 -12.74 7.07 2.07
CA GLY A 26 -13.39 6.53 0.88
C GLY A 26 -12.79 7.00 -0.46
N ALA A 27 -11.96 8.05 -0.45
CA ALA A 27 -11.21 8.50 -1.62
C ALA A 27 -10.02 7.57 -1.93
N LEU A 28 -9.81 7.27 -3.20
CA LEU A 28 -8.69 6.46 -3.68
C LEU A 28 -7.42 7.32 -3.82
N LEU A 29 -6.39 7.02 -3.06
CA LEU A 29 -5.09 7.72 -3.14
C LEU A 29 -4.11 7.00 -4.07
N HIS A 30 -4.09 5.66 -4.01
CA HIS A 30 -3.19 4.82 -4.80
C HIS A 30 -3.80 3.45 -5.10
N ARG A 31 -3.52 2.94 -6.30
CA ARG A 31 -3.82 1.56 -6.70
C ARG A 31 -2.63 0.98 -7.44
N ARG A 32 -2.23 -0.24 -7.06
CA ARG A 32 -1.17 -0.98 -7.76
C ARG A 32 -1.43 -2.47 -7.73
N ARG A 33 -1.38 -3.11 -8.89
CA ARG A 33 -1.36 -4.56 -8.99
C ARG A 33 0.09 -5.07 -8.93
N LEU A 34 0.34 -6.08 -8.12
CA LEU A 34 1.60 -6.81 -8.16
C LEU A 34 1.49 -7.93 -9.20
N ALA A 35 2.44 -7.98 -10.15
CA ALA A 35 2.46 -9.01 -11.19
C ALA A 35 2.86 -10.40 -10.67
N ARG A 36 3.43 -10.47 -9.46
CA ARG A 36 3.97 -11.69 -8.86
C ARG A 36 3.21 -12.08 -7.60
N ALA A 37 3.19 -13.37 -7.32
CA ALA A 37 2.74 -13.88 -6.03
C ALA A 37 3.67 -13.42 -4.90
N VAL A 38 3.11 -13.18 -3.72
CA VAL A 38 3.85 -12.82 -2.51
C VAL A 38 3.67 -13.95 -1.50
N PRO A 39 4.73 -14.72 -1.18
CA PRO A 39 4.65 -15.77 -0.16
C PRO A 39 4.41 -15.21 1.25
N PRO A 40 3.88 -16.03 2.18
CA PRO A 40 3.84 -15.68 3.60
C PRO A 40 5.22 -15.32 4.13
N GLY A 41 5.28 -14.36 5.05
CA GLY A 41 6.53 -13.92 5.68
C GLY A 41 7.44 -13.09 4.77
N SER A 42 7.12 -12.95 3.48
CA SER A 42 7.86 -12.10 2.53
C SER A 42 7.46 -10.64 2.64
N SER A 43 8.43 -9.75 2.38
CA SER A 43 8.20 -8.31 2.34
C SER A 43 8.14 -7.78 0.90
N PHE A 44 7.35 -6.73 0.68
CA PHE A 44 7.25 -6.03 -0.60
C PHE A 44 7.06 -4.53 -0.40
N THR A 45 7.32 -3.73 -1.44
CA THR A 45 7.32 -2.28 -1.33
C THR A 45 6.05 -1.63 -1.86
N LEU A 46 5.56 -0.65 -1.12
CA LEU A 46 4.53 0.31 -1.54
C LEU A 46 5.19 1.67 -1.68
N THR A 47 5.05 2.33 -2.83
CA THR A 47 5.54 3.71 -2.99
C THR A 47 4.81 4.66 -2.05
N ALA A 48 5.49 5.68 -1.53
CA ALA A 48 4.94 6.70 -0.65
C ALA A 48 4.46 7.95 -1.41
N ARG A 49 4.54 7.95 -2.76
CA ARG A 49 4.06 9.05 -3.64
C ARG A 49 2.57 9.41 -3.48
N TRP A 50 1.80 8.61 -2.75
CA TRP A 50 0.41 8.89 -2.46
C TRP A 50 0.22 9.74 -1.20
N LEU A 51 1.27 9.94 -0.39
CA LEU A 51 1.23 10.84 0.77
C LEU A 51 0.92 12.28 0.34
N ASP A 52 1.40 12.70 -0.83
CA ASP A 52 1.11 14.03 -1.40
C ASP A 52 -0.39 14.22 -1.73
N ARG A 53 -1.17 13.12 -1.75
CA ARG A 53 -2.62 13.14 -1.97
C ARG A 53 -3.42 12.92 -0.68
N ALA A 54 -2.74 12.61 0.43
CA ALA A 54 -3.41 12.39 1.70
C ALA A 54 -3.83 13.74 2.29
N ASP A 55 -5.05 13.80 2.78
CA ASP A 55 -5.59 14.95 3.49
C ASP A 55 -5.13 14.89 4.96
N PRO A 56 -4.40 15.89 5.48
CA PRO A 56 -3.99 15.94 6.88
C PRO A 56 -5.16 15.84 7.87
N GLU A 57 -6.33 16.35 7.48
CA GLU A 57 -7.55 16.37 8.32
C GLU A 57 -8.50 15.21 7.95
N GLY A 58 -8.20 14.44 6.90
CA GLY A 58 -9.05 13.38 6.34
C GLY A 58 -9.10 12.08 7.16
N GLY A 59 -8.51 12.08 8.36
CA GLY A 59 -8.45 10.93 9.25
C GLY A 59 -7.57 9.78 8.73
N ALA A 60 -7.87 8.56 9.15
CA ALA A 60 -6.98 7.42 8.95
C ALA A 60 -6.88 6.97 7.48
N VAL A 61 -5.65 6.82 7.00
CA VAL A 61 -5.35 6.14 5.74
C VAL A 61 -5.44 4.62 5.92
N ARG A 62 -6.09 3.95 4.97
CA ARG A 62 -6.28 2.49 4.98
C ARG A 62 -5.60 1.87 3.75
N ILE A 63 -4.73 0.89 4.00
CA ILE A 63 -4.08 0.07 2.97
C ILE A 63 -4.74 -1.30 2.98
N ARG A 64 -5.28 -1.73 1.84
CA ARG A 64 -6.01 -3.00 1.71
C ARG A 64 -5.56 -3.79 0.48
N ILE A 65 -5.81 -5.09 0.55
CA ILE A 65 -5.84 -5.95 -0.63
C ILE A 65 -7.29 -5.96 -1.14
N ALA A 66 -7.47 -5.68 -2.43
CA ALA A 66 -8.74 -5.80 -3.16
C ALA A 66 -8.76 -7.09 -3.99
#